data_AF-A0A964R368-F1
#
_entry.id   AF-A0A964R368-F1
#
_cell.length_a   1.000
_cell.length_b   1.000
_cell.length_c   1.000
_cell.angle_alpha   90.00
_cell.angle_beta   90.00
_cell.angle_gamma   90.00
#
_symmetry.space_group_name_H-M   'P 1'
#
loop_
_entity.id
_entity.type
_entity.pdbx_description
1 polymer ?
#
loop_
_entity_poly.entity_id
_entity_poly.type
_entity_poly.pdbx_seq_one_letter_code
_entity_poly.pdbx_strand_id
1 'polypeptide(L)'
;MPQQQSYIVAILVFLGALTVGAGLLYFYFNEGFGPVRTSALPELVQDVRSGDFEEASVKLLSIQGDANKSADEKALALYASLGTQYRLTGDPKARLIDIRNMKPAILDATVSGKVRVNILNALAGQYSISGGDTAVFMEIYKDAPFDQYLVKGDPNLSARKLYEWSYSLLPTSSAAIGIARWYTEQVILNRDQPRTITTEYAATAEGWLNKADAATEQEAKNDPTYGDSTRYLVYRYWRAVIIGRLSVQKGEPYLSDYRTEFENFFTFAKGQQNILAEEYILYGHLFYAQLLVRNDDRTTAKAQADLLATALNDVSNPGTSVFISFLKYESSRNGATWSGISSLFTVSPSFKEAVDKVLATQVE
;
A
#
# COMPACT_ATOMS: atom_id res chain seq x y z
N MET A 1 -48.69 -36.95 39.28
CA MET A 1 -48.50 -35.64 38.61
C MET A 1 -48.11 -34.60 39.67
N PRO A 2 -46.80 -34.40 39.89
CA PRO A 2 -46.27 -33.04 40.04
C PRO A 2 -44.85 -32.93 39.43
N GLN A 3 -44.71 -32.31 38.27
CA GLN A 3 -43.36 -32.02 37.72
C GLN A 3 -43.28 -30.73 36.88
N GLN A 4 -44.33 -29.89 36.91
CA GLN A 4 -44.40 -28.67 36.09
C GLN A 4 -44.20 -27.36 36.87
N GLN A 5 -44.19 -27.36 38.20
CA GLN A 5 -44.04 -26.13 38.98
C GLN A 5 -42.58 -25.76 39.31
N SER A 6 -41.62 -26.67 39.16
CA SER A 6 -40.21 -26.41 39.50
C SER A 6 -39.41 -25.69 38.40
N TYR A 7 -39.87 -25.72 37.14
CA TYR A 7 -39.14 -25.09 36.03
C TYR A 7 -39.42 -23.59 35.89
N ILE A 8 -40.60 -23.12 36.29
CA ILE A 8 -40.97 -21.69 36.14
C ILE A 8 -40.26 -20.82 37.19
N VAL A 9 -40.02 -21.34 38.40
CA VAL A 9 -39.30 -20.60 39.45
C VAL A 9 -37.80 -20.51 39.14
N ALA A 10 -37.21 -21.55 38.54
CA ALA A 10 -35.79 -21.53 38.15
C ALA A 10 -35.49 -20.55 37.00
N ILE A 11 -36.40 -20.41 36.02
CA ILE A 11 -36.23 -19.47 34.90
C ILE A 11 -36.39 -18.01 35.34
N LEU A 12 -37.28 -17.73 36.29
CA LEU A 12 -37.48 -16.36 36.81
C LEU A 12 -36.32 -15.90 37.72
N VAL A 13 -35.68 -16.81 38.46
CA VAL A 13 -34.48 -16.48 39.26
C VAL A 13 -33.25 -16.26 38.35
N PHE A 14 -33.14 -16.99 37.23
CA PHE A 14 -32.03 -16.80 36.28
C PHE A 14 -32.14 -15.49 35.48
N LEU A 15 -33.36 -15.07 35.11
CA LEU A 15 -33.60 -13.79 34.43
C LEU A 15 -33.46 -12.58 35.37
N GLY A 16 -33.80 -12.73 36.65
CA GLY A 16 -33.55 -11.71 37.68
C GLY A 16 -32.06 -11.52 37.99
N ALA A 17 -31.27 -12.60 38.02
CA ALA A 17 -29.82 -12.51 38.23
C ALA A 17 -29.07 -11.92 37.02
N LEU A 18 -29.53 -12.15 35.78
CA LEU A 18 -28.94 -11.56 34.58
C LEU A 18 -29.23 -10.06 34.43
N THR A 19 -30.41 -9.60 34.88
CA THR A 19 -30.76 -8.17 34.82
C THR A 19 -30.13 -7.35 35.94
N VAL A 20 -29.98 -7.91 37.14
CA VAL A 20 -29.23 -7.25 38.23
C VAL A 20 -27.72 -7.31 37.99
N GLY A 21 -27.20 -8.37 37.37
CA GLY A 21 -25.79 -8.49 36.96
C GLY A 21 -25.40 -7.52 35.83
N ALA A 22 -26.27 -7.34 34.82
CA ALA A 22 -26.04 -6.38 33.74
C ALA A 22 -26.20 -4.91 34.21
N GLY A 23 -27.13 -4.65 35.14
CA GLY A 23 -27.33 -3.31 35.72
C GLY A 23 -26.19 -2.84 36.61
N LEU A 24 -25.56 -3.75 37.38
CA LEU A 24 -24.42 -3.42 38.23
C LEU A 24 -23.10 -3.31 37.46
N LEU A 25 -22.93 -4.04 36.35
CA LEU A 25 -21.78 -3.84 35.43
C LEU A 25 -21.90 -2.52 34.65
N TYR A 26 -23.11 -2.08 34.29
CA TYR A 26 -23.32 -0.78 33.65
C TYR A 26 -23.05 0.40 34.60
N PHE A 27 -23.39 0.29 35.88
CA PHE A 27 -23.13 1.35 36.87
C PHE A 27 -21.68 1.42 37.35
N TYR A 28 -20.96 0.29 37.45
CA TYR A 28 -19.56 0.29 37.90
C TYR A 28 -18.57 0.83 36.84
N PHE A 29 -18.97 0.87 35.56
CA PHE A 29 -18.15 1.43 34.48
C PHE A 29 -18.52 2.87 34.08
N ASN A 30 -19.63 3.43 34.58
CA ASN A 30 -20.17 4.70 34.09
C ASN A 30 -20.14 5.85 35.11
N GLU A 31 -19.74 5.60 36.35
CA GLU A 31 -19.51 6.65 37.35
C GLU A 31 -18.07 6.59 37.88
N GLY A 32 -17.14 7.24 37.17
CA GLY A 32 -15.78 7.42 37.67
C GLY A 32 -14.68 7.64 36.64
N PHE A 33 -14.95 7.43 35.34
CA PHE A 33 -14.02 7.75 34.28
C PHE A 33 -14.64 8.82 33.39
N GLY A 34 -13.97 9.96 33.26
CA GLY A 34 -14.24 10.87 32.13
C GLY A 34 -14.20 10.07 30.82
N PRO A 35 -14.82 10.57 29.73
CA PRO A 35 -14.97 9.80 28.49
C PRO A 35 -13.66 9.09 28.18
N VAL A 36 -13.70 7.76 28.14
CA VAL A 36 -12.58 6.95 27.68
C VAL A 36 -12.23 7.52 26.32
N ARG A 37 -11.20 8.37 26.28
CA ARG A 37 -10.69 8.91 25.02
C ARG A 37 -10.08 7.71 24.33
N THR A 38 -10.89 6.98 23.58
CA THR A 38 -10.39 6.06 22.58
C THR A 38 -9.36 6.84 21.77
N SER A 39 -8.16 6.29 21.63
CA SER A 39 -7.12 6.97 20.90
C SER A 39 -7.59 7.15 19.46
N ALA A 40 -7.78 8.40 19.01
CA ALA A 40 -8.30 8.71 17.68
C ALA A 40 -7.43 8.16 16.53
N LEU A 41 -6.17 7.82 16.77
CA LEU A 41 -5.24 7.32 15.75
C LEU A 41 -5.60 5.89 15.26
N PRO A 42 -5.79 4.88 16.14
CA PRO A 42 -6.32 3.58 15.73
C PRO A 42 -7.65 3.66 14.96
N GLU A 43 -8.57 4.53 15.38
CA GLU A 43 -9.84 4.71 14.68
C GLU A 43 -9.62 5.34 13.29
N LEU A 44 -8.79 6.39 13.17
CA LEU A 44 -8.39 6.96 11.89
C LEU A 44 -7.81 5.88 10.95
N VAL A 45 -6.91 5.04 11.46
CA VAL A 45 -6.33 3.95 10.68
C VAL A 45 -7.41 2.97 10.21
N GLN A 46 -8.37 2.65 11.07
CA GLN A 46 -9.48 1.77 10.71
C GLN A 46 -10.39 2.38 9.65
N ASP A 47 -10.73 3.66 9.77
CA ASP A 47 -11.56 4.39 8.80
C ASP A 47 -10.89 4.46 7.42
N VAL A 48 -9.58 4.71 7.38
CA VAL A 48 -8.82 4.65 6.12
C VAL A 48 -8.86 3.24 5.52
N ARG A 49 -8.75 2.19 6.34
CA ARG A 49 -8.78 0.79 5.88
C ARG A 49 -10.15 0.38 5.37
N SER A 50 -11.24 0.85 5.98
CA SER A 50 -12.61 0.58 5.55
C SER A 50 -13.06 1.45 4.37
N GLY A 51 -12.28 2.48 4.02
CA GLY A 51 -12.64 3.44 2.97
C GLY A 51 -13.56 4.56 3.45
N ASP A 52 -13.77 4.71 4.75
CA ASP A 52 -14.50 5.84 5.34
C ASP A 52 -13.60 7.10 5.39
N PHE A 53 -13.36 7.66 4.21
CA PHE A 53 -12.43 8.78 4.04
C PHE A 53 -12.94 10.09 4.66
N GLU A 54 -14.25 10.21 4.86
CA GLU A 54 -14.86 11.36 5.53
C GLU A 54 -14.52 11.33 7.03
N GLU A 55 -14.82 10.23 7.71
CA GLU A 55 -14.50 10.05 9.13
C GLU A 55 -12.99 10.08 9.39
N ALA A 56 -12.19 9.45 8.53
CA ALA A 56 -10.73 9.52 8.61
C ALA A 56 -10.22 10.98 8.55
N SER A 57 -10.85 11.82 7.73
CA SER A 57 -10.48 13.24 7.59
C SER A 57 -10.86 14.04 8.83
N VAL A 58 -12.04 13.79 9.42
CA VAL A 58 -12.46 14.42 10.68
C VAL A 58 -11.48 14.05 11.80
N LYS A 59 -11.13 12.77 11.93
CA LYS A 59 -10.18 12.30 12.96
C LYS A 59 -8.77 12.84 12.74
N LEU A 60 -8.31 12.96 11.50
CA LEU A 60 -7.04 13.62 11.19
C LEU A 60 -7.03 15.05 11.72
N LEU A 61 -8.04 15.86 11.38
CA LEU A 61 -8.12 17.26 11.82
C LEU A 61 -8.17 17.38 13.35
N SER A 62 -8.91 16.48 14.01
CA SER A 62 -8.96 16.40 15.47
C SER A 62 -7.57 16.16 16.08
N ILE A 63 -6.81 15.20 15.56
CA ILE A 63 -5.46 14.88 16.05
C ILE A 63 -4.48 16.05 15.78
N GLN A 64 -4.54 16.65 14.58
CA GLN A 64 -3.67 17.78 14.25
C GLN A 64 -3.93 19.00 15.15
N GLY A 65 -5.20 19.27 15.45
CA GLY A 65 -5.65 20.41 16.26
C GLY A 65 -5.47 20.25 17.77
N ASP A 66 -5.29 19.03 18.29
CA ASP A 66 -5.13 18.80 19.73
C ASP A 66 -3.71 19.17 20.19
N ALA A 67 -3.62 20.12 21.12
CA ALA A 67 -2.36 20.57 21.71
C ALA A 67 -1.70 19.51 22.62
N ASN A 68 -2.46 18.50 23.07
CA ASN A 68 -1.97 17.42 23.92
C ASN A 68 -1.38 16.25 23.13
N LYS A 69 -1.49 16.27 21.79
CA LYS A 69 -0.95 15.23 20.93
C LYS A 69 0.53 15.46 20.66
N SER A 70 1.31 14.40 20.82
CA SER A 70 2.75 14.42 20.52
C SER A 70 3.01 14.67 19.03
N ALA A 71 4.22 15.15 18.71
CA ALA A 71 4.65 15.31 17.31
C ALA A 71 4.57 13.97 16.55
N ASP A 72 4.92 12.85 17.20
CA ASP A 72 4.79 11.51 16.65
C ASP A 72 3.37 11.12 16.32
N GLU A 73 2.42 11.34 17.23
CA GLU A 73 1.00 11.03 16.98
C GLU A 73 0.47 11.85 15.80
N LYS A 74 0.83 13.14 15.71
CA LYS A 74 0.42 14.01 14.59
C LYS A 74 1.03 13.55 13.26
N ALA A 75 2.31 13.21 13.26
CA ALA A 75 3.01 12.74 12.06
C ALA A 75 2.50 11.35 11.62
N LEU A 76 2.17 10.46 12.57
CA LEU A 76 1.56 9.17 12.28
C LEU A 76 0.14 9.31 11.72
N ALA A 77 -0.67 10.22 12.26
CA ALA A 77 -2.00 10.51 11.74
C ALA A 77 -1.92 11.02 10.29
N LEU A 78 -1.00 11.96 10.01
CA LEU A 78 -0.72 12.42 8.65
C LEU A 78 -0.32 11.27 7.72
N TYR A 79 0.61 10.42 8.16
CA TYR A 79 1.05 9.25 7.39
C TYR A 79 -0.08 8.27 7.08
N ALA A 80 -0.94 8.00 8.07
CA ALA A 80 -2.06 7.09 7.94
C ALA A 80 -3.15 7.62 7.02
N SER A 81 -3.32 8.94 6.90
CA SER A 81 -4.36 9.59 6.09
C SER A 81 -3.91 10.01 4.68
N LEU A 82 -2.73 9.61 4.23
CA LEU A 82 -2.22 10.01 2.91
C LEU A 82 -3.17 9.56 1.80
N GLY A 83 -3.56 10.50 0.93
CA GLY A 83 -4.46 10.25 -0.19
C GLY A 83 -5.95 10.14 0.18
N THR A 84 -6.31 10.27 1.46
CA THR A 84 -7.72 10.26 1.93
C THR A 84 -8.52 11.38 1.26
N GLN A 85 -8.01 12.61 1.27
CA GLN A 85 -8.69 13.77 0.66
C GLN A 85 -8.84 13.64 -0.85
N TYR A 86 -7.83 13.11 -1.55
CA TYR A 86 -7.94 12.80 -2.97
C TYR A 86 -9.00 11.73 -3.24
N ARG A 87 -9.08 10.69 -2.40
CA ARG A 87 -10.09 9.63 -2.56
C ARG A 87 -11.52 10.10 -2.29
N LEU A 88 -11.67 11.05 -1.37
CA LEU A 88 -12.95 11.68 -1.05
C LEU A 88 -13.42 12.65 -2.15
N THR A 89 -12.52 13.47 -2.68
CA THR A 89 -12.89 14.62 -3.54
C THR A 89 -12.57 14.43 -5.02
N GLY A 90 -11.65 13.54 -5.35
CA GLY A 90 -11.05 13.44 -6.68
C GLY A 90 -10.13 14.59 -7.06
N ASP A 91 -9.93 15.62 -6.22
CA ASP A 91 -9.10 16.78 -6.53
C ASP A 91 -7.60 16.41 -6.51
N PRO A 92 -6.89 16.45 -7.66
CA PRO A 92 -5.46 16.16 -7.70
C PRO A 92 -4.62 17.08 -6.80
N LYS A 93 -5.10 18.31 -6.50
CA LYS A 93 -4.41 19.23 -5.59
C LYS A 93 -4.30 18.70 -4.16
N ALA A 94 -5.22 17.83 -3.74
CA ALA A 94 -5.15 17.18 -2.43
C ALA A 94 -3.84 16.39 -2.25
N ARG A 95 -3.35 15.73 -3.32
CA ARG A 95 -2.06 15.02 -3.30
C ARG A 95 -0.88 15.97 -3.10
N LEU A 96 -0.95 17.19 -3.65
CA LEU A 96 0.08 18.21 -3.44
C LEU A 96 0.10 18.71 -2.00
N ILE A 97 -1.06 18.81 -1.36
CA ILE A 97 -1.17 19.16 0.06
C ILE A 97 -0.53 18.08 0.93
N ASP A 98 -0.81 16.80 0.66
CA ASP A 98 -0.15 15.68 1.36
C ASP A 98 1.37 15.77 1.27
N ILE A 99 1.91 16.03 0.07
CA ILE A 99 3.36 16.19 -0.14
C ILE A 99 3.92 17.35 0.68
N ARG A 100 3.22 18.50 0.67
CA ARG A 100 3.62 19.69 1.46
C ARG A 100 3.62 19.41 2.95
N ASN A 101 2.70 18.59 3.43
CA ASN A 101 2.60 18.23 4.85
C ASN A 101 3.64 17.17 5.24
N MET A 102 3.99 16.24 4.33
CA MET A 102 5.01 15.22 4.60
C MET A 102 6.40 15.81 4.80
N LYS A 103 6.81 16.77 3.98
CA LYS A 103 8.15 17.38 4.05
C LYS A 103 8.52 17.93 5.44
N PRO A 104 7.73 18.80 6.08
CA PRO A 104 8.06 19.32 7.40
C PRO A 104 8.09 18.19 8.45
N ALA A 105 7.17 17.22 8.39
CA ALA A 105 7.19 16.07 9.30
C ALA A 105 8.46 15.20 9.16
N ILE A 106 9.00 15.06 7.95
CA ILE A 106 10.28 14.38 7.69
C ILE A 106 11.47 15.15 8.29
N LEU A 107 11.40 16.48 8.34
CA LEU A 107 12.50 17.33 8.79
C LEU A 107 12.44 17.65 10.30
N ASP A 108 11.27 17.49 10.92
CA ASP A 108 11.05 17.79 12.33
C ASP A 108 11.83 16.84 13.25
N ALA A 109 12.77 17.39 14.02
CA ALA A 109 13.59 16.63 14.96
C ALA A 109 12.84 16.14 16.20
N THR A 110 11.64 16.66 16.46
CA THR A 110 10.77 16.21 17.56
C THR A 110 9.99 14.95 17.21
N VAL A 111 9.89 14.62 15.92
CA VAL A 111 9.33 13.36 15.42
C VAL A 111 10.41 12.27 15.47
N SER A 112 10.07 11.09 15.94
CA SER A 112 10.96 9.94 16.01
C SER A 112 11.46 9.51 14.64
N GLY A 113 12.70 9.04 14.59
CA GLY A 113 13.35 8.60 13.34
C GLY A 113 12.53 7.55 12.58
N LYS A 114 11.85 6.64 13.29
CA LYS A 114 10.97 5.62 12.69
C LYS A 114 9.82 6.25 11.90
N VAL A 115 9.12 7.23 12.48
CA VAL A 115 7.99 7.90 11.83
C VAL A 115 8.48 8.75 10.65
N ARG A 116 9.55 9.51 10.83
CA ARG A 116 10.17 10.31 9.76
C ARG A 116 10.56 9.47 8.55
N VAL A 117 11.18 8.31 8.77
CA VAL A 117 11.60 7.37 7.72
C VAL A 117 10.41 6.70 7.03
N ASN A 118 9.34 6.37 7.76
CA ASN A 118 8.11 5.86 7.15
C ASN A 118 7.48 6.90 6.21
N ILE A 119 7.42 8.16 6.62
CA ILE A 119 6.90 9.26 5.80
C ILE A 119 7.81 9.51 4.58
N LEU A 120 9.13 9.49 4.76
CA LEU A 120 10.08 9.63 3.66
C LEU A 120 9.95 8.50 2.62
N ASN A 121 9.76 7.25 3.07
CA ASN A 121 9.49 6.12 2.19
C ASN A 121 8.17 6.30 1.41
N ALA A 122 7.15 6.87 2.06
CA ALA A 122 5.88 7.19 1.41
C ALA A 122 6.05 8.27 0.35
N LEU A 123 6.78 9.34 0.68
CA LEU A 123 7.10 10.46 -0.21
C LEU A 123 7.81 9.97 -1.47
N ALA A 124 8.80 9.10 -1.32
CA ALA A 124 9.55 8.50 -2.44
C ALA A 124 8.63 7.77 -3.44
N GLY A 125 7.55 7.15 -2.97
CA GLY A 125 6.58 6.43 -3.80
C GLY A 125 5.50 7.30 -4.45
N GLN A 126 5.33 8.56 -4.03
CA GLN A 126 4.16 9.38 -4.42
C GLN A 126 4.06 9.62 -5.93
N TYR A 127 5.19 9.79 -6.63
CA TYR A 127 5.17 9.97 -8.09
C TYR A 127 4.58 8.76 -8.82
N SER A 128 4.90 7.53 -8.38
CA SER A 128 4.28 6.33 -8.96
C SER A 128 2.79 6.25 -8.57
N ILE A 129 2.46 6.53 -7.31
CA ILE A 129 1.08 6.46 -6.77
C ILE A 129 0.16 7.50 -7.42
N SER A 130 0.69 8.62 -7.90
CA SER A 130 -0.08 9.63 -8.64
C SER A 130 -0.33 9.28 -10.10
N GLY A 131 0.11 8.10 -10.56
CA GLY A 131 0.11 7.80 -11.99
C GLY A 131 1.03 8.77 -12.73
N GLY A 132 2.22 9.03 -12.19
CA GLY A 132 3.26 9.82 -12.85
C GLY A 132 2.91 11.29 -13.09
N ASP A 133 2.04 11.87 -12.26
CA ASP A 133 1.70 13.30 -12.30
C ASP A 133 2.97 14.16 -12.13
N THR A 134 3.22 15.02 -13.12
CA THR A 134 4.38 15.91 -13.14
C THR A 134 4.31 16.97 -12.04
N ALA A 135 3.13 17.45 -11.67
CA ALA A 135 2.97 18.40 -10.57
C ALA A 135 3.38 17.78 -9.24
N VAL A 136 3.01 16.51 -9.01
CA VAL A 136 3.47 15.73 -7.85
C VAL A 136 4.99 15.58 -7.85
N PHE A 137 5.59 15.23 -9.00
CA PHE A 137 7.04 15.12 -9.12
C PHE A 137 7.74 16.43 -8.73
N MET A 138 7.32 17.54 -9.34
CA MET A 138 7.90 18.85 -9.07
C MET A 138 7.71 19.25 -7.59
N GLU A 139 6.52 18.99 -7.03
CA GLU A 139 6.23 19.31 -5.63
C GLU A 139 7.12 18.53 -4.66
N ILE A 140 7.48 17.28 -4.93
CA ILE A 140 8.40 16.50 -4.09
C ILE A 140 9.79 17.15 -4.06
N TYR A 141 10.33 17.55 -5.21
CA TYR A 141 11.74 17.93 -5.35
C TYR A 141 12.01 19.44 -5.41
N LYS A 142 11.00 20.31 -5.36
CA LYS A 142 11.20 21.77 -5.55
C LYS A 142 11.93 22.50 -4.41
N ASP A 143 12.03 21.92 -3.21
CA ASP A 143 12.56 22.59 -2.02
C ASP A 143 13.73 21.80 -1.40
N ALA A 144 14.68 22.50 -0.79
CA ALA A 144 15.71 21.87 0.02
C ALA A 144 15.12 21.14 1.25
N PRO A 145 15.71 20.02 1.69
CA PRO A 145 16.85 19.32 1.11
C PRO A 145 16.43 18.26 0.07
N PHE A 146 15.21 18.31 -0.46
CA PHE A 146 14.70 17.28 -1.38
C PHE A 146 15.23 17.46 -2.80
N ASP A 147 15.44 18.71 -3.22
CA ASP A 147 16.02 19.10 -4.51
C ASP A 147 17.36 18.42 -4.85
N GLN A 148 18.22 18.16 -3.86
CA GLN A 148 19.51 17.47 -4.07
C GLN A 148 19.36 16.01 -4.56
N TYR A 149 18.19 15.40 -4.35
CA TYR A 149 17.89 14.03 -4.77
C TYR A 149 17.26 13.97 -6.16
N LEU A 150 16.94 15.12 -6.76
CA LEU A 150 16.41 15.20 -8.12
C LEU A 150 17.46 14.70 -9.13
N VAL A 151 17.04 13.78 -10.00
CA VAL A 151 17.77 13.44 -11.22
C VAL A 151 16.92 13.82 -12.41
N LYS A 152 17.35 14.87 -13.11
CA LYS A 152 16.63 15.43 -14.24
C LYS A 152 16.43 14.36 -15.32
N GLY A 153 15.17 14.13 -15.70
CA GLY A 153 14.79 13.14 -16.72
C GLY A 153 14.66 11.71 -16.20
N ASP A 154 14.98 11.43 -14.94
CA ASP A 154 14.86 10.10 -14.35
C ASP A 154 14.09 10.14 -13.00
N PRO A 155 12.75 10.14 -13.05
CA PRO A 155 11.92 10.13 -11.85
C PRO A 155 12.14 8.90 -10.97
N ASN A 156 12.42 7.75 -11.58
CA ASN A 156 12.62 6.49 -10.86
C ASN A 156 13.93 6.52 -10.06
N LEU A 157 15.01 7.05 -10.65
CA LEU A 157 16.28 7.25 -9.94
C LEU A 157 16.16 8.33 -8.85
N SER A 158 15.37 9.37 -9.09
CA SER A 158 15.07 10.37 -8.05
C SER A 158 14.38 9.72 -6.84
N ALA A 159 13.36 8.88 -7.08
CA ALA A 159 12.69 8.13 -6.02
C ALA A 159 13.65 7.16 -5.29
N ARG A 160 14.50 6.45 -6.04
CA ARG A 160 15.53 5.56 -5.47
C ARG A 160 16.46 6.32 -4.52
N LYS A 161 16.89 7.53 -4.89
CA LYS A 161 17.74 8.37 -4.02
C LYS A 161 17.05 8.77 -2.71
N LEU A 162 15.74 9.02 -2.72
CA LEU A 162 14.99 9.24 -1.48
C LEU A 162 14.90 7.98 -0.62
N TYR A 163 14.75 6.79 -1.23
CA TYR A 163 14.84 5.53 -0.49
C TYR A 163 16.25 5.28 0.08
N GLU A 164 17.32 5.62 -0.66
CA GLU A 164 18.71 5.54 -0.18
C GLU A 164 18.93 6.47 1.02
N TRP A 165 18.41 7.71 0.96
CA TRP A 165 18.44 8.63 2.09
C TRP A 165 17.68 8.07 3.28
N SER A 166 16.46 7.58 3.06
CA SER A 166 15.63 6.94 4.07
C SER A 166 16.34 5.78 4.77
N TYR A 167 16.95 4.87 3.99
CA TYR A 167 17.71 3.74 4.50
C TYR A 167 18.95 4.16 5.30
N SER A 168 19.60 5.27 4.91
CA SER A 168 20.75 5.81 5.65
C SER A 168 20.39 6.37 7.02
N LEU A 169 19.14 6.82 7.20
CA LEU A 169 18.63 7.32 8.48
C LEU A 169 18.19 6.17 9.40
N LEU A 170 17.44 5.22 8.86
CA LEU A 170 17.03 4.01 9.56
C LEU A 170 16.76 2.90 8.53
N PRO A 171 17.51 1.78 8.56
CA PRO A 171 17.23 0.63 7.70
C PRO A 171 15.82 0.07 7.93
N THR A 172 14.97 0.09 6.89
CA THR A 172 13.63 -0.51 6.90
C THR A 172 13.40 -1.38 5.68
N SER A 173 12.45 -2.32 5.76
CA SER A 173 12.11 -3.17 4.62
C SER A 173 11.59 -2.34 3.45
N SER A 174 10.75 -1.33 3.72
CA SER A 174 10.20 -0.42 2.71
C SER A 174 11.28 0.33 1.92
N ALA A 175 12.33 0.81 2.59
CA ALA A 175 13.42 1.50 1.90
C ALA A 175 14.24 0.52 1.05
N ALA A 176 14.63 -0.62 1.62
CA ALA A 176 15.42 -1.63 0.92
C ALA A 176 14.68 -2.23 -0.28
N ILE A 177 13.39 -2.54 -0.14
CA ILE A 177 12.56 -3.09 -1.23
C ILE A 177 12.31 -2.05 -2.33
N GLY A 178 12.19 -0.76 -1.97
CA GLY A 178 12.11 0.35 -2.92
C GLY A 178 13.39 0.49 -3.76
N ILE A 179 14.56 0.27 -3.16
CA ILE A 179 15.85 0.28 -3.90
C ILE A 179 15.98 -0.96 -4.79
N ALA A 180 15.65 -2.15 -4.27
CA ALA A 180 15.66 -3.39 -5.04
C ALA A 180 14.73 -3.30 -6.27
N ARG A 181 13.54 -2.73 -6.09
CA ARG A 181 12.58 -2.47 -7.17
C ARG A 181 13.25 -1.72 -8.31
N TRP A 182 13.90 -0.59 -8.04
CA TRP A 182 14.53 0.22 -9.08
C TRP A 182 15.50 -0.59 -9.94
N TYR A 183 16.41 -1.37 -9.32
CA TYR A 183 17.37 -2.20 -10.05
C TYR A 183 16.70 -3.27 -10.91
N THR A 184 15.66 -3.93 -10.40
CA THR A 184 14.90 -4.91 -11.22
C THR A 184 14.13 -4.26 -12.36
N GLU A 185 13.68 -2.99 -12.23
CA GLU A 185 12.97 -2.27 -13.28
C GLU A 185 13.89 -1.87 -14.43
N GLN A 186 15.14 -1.49 -14.15
CA GLN A 186 16.05 -1.05 -15.20
C GLN A 186 16.26 -2.12 -16.28
N VAL A 187 16.25 -3.40 -15.92
CA VAL A 187 16.37 -4.50 -16.89
C VAL A 187 15.14 -4.59 -17.81
N ILE A 188 13.96 -4.22 -17.31
CA ILE A 188 12.71 -4.23 -18.10
C ILE A 188 12.61 -2.99 -18.99
N LEU A 189 13.01 -1.84 -18.46
CA LEU A 189 12.94 -0.55 -19.15
C LEU A 189 14.02 -0.42 -20.23
N ASN A 190 15.21 -1.00 -20.01
CA ASN A 190 16.36 -0.90 -20.91
C ASN A 190 16.72 -2.27 -21.50
N ARG A 191 15.87 -2.78 -22.41
CA ARG A 191 16.07 -4.12 -23.00
C ARG A 191 17.35 -4.25 -23.83
N ASP A 192 17.84 -3.14 -24.39
CA ASP A 192 19.05 -3.09 -25.20
C ASP A 192 20.32 -2.87 -24.36
N GLN A 193 20.20 -2.85 -23.04
CA GLN A 193 21.32 -2.66 -22.14
C GLN A 193 22.31 -3.84 -22.24
N PRO A 194 23.64 -3.60 -22.18
CA PRO A 194 24.61 -4.68 -22.19
C PRO A 194 24.34 -5.72 -21.11
N ARG A 195 24.45 -7.00 -21.47
CA ARG A 195 24.21 -8.14 -20.56
C ARG A 195 24.98 -8.03 -19.25
N THR A 196 26.20 -7.51 -19.29
CA THR A 196 27.03 -7.29 -18.09
C THR A 196 26.36 -6.36 -17.09
N ILE A 197 25.76 -5.25 -17.54
CA ILE A 197 25.07 -4.32 -16.65
C ILE A 197 23.74 -4.92 -16.18
N THR A 198 23.04 -5.67 -17.03
CA THR A 198 21.85 -6.43 -16.62
C THR A 198 22.16 -7.39 -15.48
N THR A 199 23.27 -8.14 -15.57
CA THR A 199 23.72 -9.05 -14.51
C THR A 199 24.10 -8.30 -13.23
N GLU A 200 24.80 -7.17 -13.34
CA GLU A 200 25.15 -6.33 -12.19
C GLU A 200 23.91 -5.78 -11.47
N TYR A 201 22.93 -5.30 -12.23
CA TYR A 201 21.67 -4.80 -11.68
C TYR A 201 20.86 -5.90 -11.00
N ALA A 202 20.78 -7.10 -11.59
CA ALA A 202 20.12 -8.23 -10.96
C ALA A 202 20.80 -8.66 -9.65
N ALA A 203 22.14 -8.70 -9.61
CA ALA A 203 22.89 -8.99 -8.40
C ALA A 203 22.69 -7.90 -7.32
N THR A 204 22.65 -6.63 -7.72
CA THR A 204 22.40 -5.52 -6.80
C THR A 204 20.98 -5.56 -6.25
N ALA A 205 19.99 -5.89 -7.08
CA ALA A 205 18.61 -6.08 -6.65
C ALA A 205 18.48 -7.21 -5.62
N GLU A 206 19.11 -8.36 -5.86
CA GLU A 206 19.17 -9.49 -4.93
C GLU A 206 19.80 -9.09 -3.58
N GLY A 207 20.91 -8.35 -3.61
CA GLY A 207 21.53 -7.83 -2.38
C GLY A 207 20.60 -6.91 -1.57
N TRP A 208 19.81 -6.07 -2.24
CA TRP A 208 18.82 -5.22 -1.58
C TRP A 208 17.57 -5.97 -1.13
N LEU A 209 17.14 -7.00 -1.86
CA LEU A 209 16.07 -7.90 -1.44
C LEU A 209 16.44 -8.60 -0.14
N ASN A 210 17.65 -9.15 -0.04
CA ASN A 210 18.14 -9.79 1.20
C ASN A 210 18.17 -8.80 2.39
N LYS A 211 18.53 -7.54 2.14
CA LYS A 211 18.45 -6.48 3.17
C LYS A 211 17.01 -6.17 3.57
N ALA A 212 16.07 -6.21 2.63
CA ALA A 212 14.65 -6.01 2.90
C ALA A 212 14.07 -7.16 3.74
N ASP A 213 14.43 -8.41 3.41
CA ASP A 213 14.03 -9.60 4.17
C ASP A 213 14.55 -9.52 5.62
N ALA A 214 15.84 -9.21 5.81
CA ALA A 214 16.42 -9.04 7.15
C ALA A 214 15.79 -7.89 7.95
N ALA A 215 15.51 -6.76 7.29
CA ALA A 215 14.85 -5.61 7.94
C ALA A 215 13.41 -5.95 8.34
N THR A 216 12.69 -6.74 7.53
CA THR A 216 11.33 -7.22 7.83
C THR A 216 11.31 -8.06 9.11
N GLU A 217 12.25 -8.99 9.28
CA GLU A 217 12.35 -9.78 10.51
C GLU A 217 12.61 -8.90 11.74
N GLN A 218 13.45 -7.89 11.60
CA GLN A 218 13.76 -6.96 12.69
C GLN A 218 12.56 -6.07 13.03
N GLU A 219 11.83 -5.59 12.01
CA GLU A 219 10.62 -4.80 12.20
C GLU A 219 9.52 -5.62 12.89
N ALA A 220 9.31 -6.89 12.49
CA ALA A 220 8.37 -7.80 13.13
C ALA A 220 8.72 -8.10 14.60
N LYS A 221 10.01 -8.19 14.94
CA LYS A 221 10.48 -8.35 16.32
C LYS A 221 10.22 -7.10 17.17
N ASN A 222 10.35 -5.92 16.57
CA ASN A 222 10.26 -4.63 17.26
C ASN A 222 8.82 -4.07 17.34
N ASP A 223 7.91 -4.58 16.51
CA ASP A 223 6.56 -4.05 16.34
C ASP A 223 5.59 -5.23 16.12
N PRO A 224 4.89 -5.68 17.17
CA PRO A 224 3.97 -6.83 17.07
C PRO A 224 2.84 -6.62 16.05
N THR A 225 2.52 -5.37 15.70
CA THR A 225 1.46 -5.04 14.73
C THR A 225 1.96 -4.98 13.30
N TYR A 226 3.28 -5.13 13.07
CA TYR A 226 3.89 -5.01 11.76
C TYR A 226 3.29 -6.00 10.75
N GLY A 227 3.06 -7.25 11.18
CA GLY A 227 2.48 -8.31 10.35
C GLY A 227 1.09 -7.98 9.80
N ASP A 228 0.34 -7.10 10.45
CA ASP A 228 -1.00 -6.65 10.04
C ASP A 228 -1.00 -5.21 9.53
N SER A 229 0.19 -4.67 9.23
CA SER A 229 0.35 -3.29 8.80
C SER A 229 0.33 -3.15 7.28
N THR A 230 -0.10 -1.98 6.80
CA THR A 230 0.00 -1.60 5.38
C THR A 230 1.45 -1.66 4.89
N ARG A 231 2.43 -1.37 5.76
CA ARG A 231 3.86 -1.46 5.41
C ARG A 231 4.26 -2.87 5.03
N TYR A 232 3.80 -3.87 5.78
CA TYR A 232 4.08 -5.27 5.47
C TYR A 232 3.33 -5.77 4.23
N LEU A 233 2.08 -5.31 4.01
CA LEU A 233 1.37 -5.53 2.75
C LEU A 233 2.17 -5.05 1.53
N VAL A 234 2.66 -3.81 1.58
CA VAL A 234 3.46 -3.20 0.49
C VAL A 234 4.76 -3.95 0.28
N TYR A 235 5.45 -4.34 1.35
CA TYR A 235 6.65 -5.18 1.28
C TYR A 235 6.36 -6.52 0.60
N ARG A 236 5.31 -7.25 1.01
CA ARG A 236 4.94 -8.56 0.44
C ARG A 236 4.62 -8.47 -1.04
N TYR A 237 3.88 -7.45 -1.44
CA TYR A 237 3.60 -7.17 -2.85
C TYR A 237 4.90 -6.96 -3.64
N TRP A 238 5.76 -6.03 -3.20
CA TRP A 238 6.99 -5.73 -3.94
C TRP A 238 7.99 -6.88 -3.92
N ARG A 239 8.04 -7.66 -2.84
CA ARG A 239 8.84 -8.88 -2.76
C ARG A 239 8.45 -9.88 -3.85
N ALA A 240 7.16 -10.16 -4.00
CA ALA A 240 6.67 -11.05 -5.06
C ALA A 240 7.03 -10.53 -6.46
N VAL A 241 6.85 -9.22 -6.70
CA VAL A 241 7.23 -8.60 -7.98
C VAL A 241 8.75 -8.70 -8.22
N ILE A 242 9.58 -8.42 -7.23
CA ILE A 242 11.05 -8.46 -7.37
C ILE A 242 11.53 -9.89 -7.61
N ILE A 243 11.03 -10.88 -6.87
CA ILE A 243 11.36 -12.29 -7.09
C ILE A 243 10.92 -12.73 -8.49
N GLY A 244 9.72 -12.34 -8.92
CA GLY A 244 9.25 -12.59 -10.28
C GLY A 244 10.11 -11.93 -11.36
N ARG A 245 10.64 -10.73 -11.12
CA ARG A 245 11.57 -10.10 -12.06
C ARG A 245 12.93 -10.79 -12.05
N LEU A 246 13.44 -11.19 -10.89
CA LEU A 246 14.68 -11.93 -10.76
C LEU A 246 14.60 -13.31 -11.43
N SER A 247 13.43 -13.96 -11.47
CA SER A 247 13.27 -15.23 -12.20
C SER A 247 13.53 -15.08 -13.70
N VAL A 248 13.07 -13.98 -14.29
CA VAL A 248 13.33 -13.66 -15.71
C VAL A 248 14.80 -13.29 -15.93
N GLN A 249 15.45 -12.66 -14.95
CA GLN A 249 16.80 -12.10 -15.09
C GLN A 249 17.92 -13.09 -14.76
N LYS A 250 17.70 -13.96 -13.77
CA LYS A 250 18.69 -14.89 -13.21
C LYS A 250 18.28 -16.37 -13.33
N GLY A 251 17.00 -16.67 -13.51
CA GLY A 251 16.50 -18.05 -13.45
C GLY A 251 16.37 -18.56 -12.02
N GLU A 252 16.87 -19.77 -11.75
CA GLU A 252 16.78 -20.40 -10.43
C GLU A 252 17.61 -19.69 -9.34
N PRO A 253 17.18 -19.72 -8.06
CA PRO A 253 15.96 -20.38 -7.54
C PRO A 253 14.66 -19.55 -7.72
N TYR A 254 14.77 -18.34 -8.26
CA TYR A 254 13.61 -17.43 -8.35
C TYR A 254 12.52 -17.94 -9.29
N LEU A 255 12.91 -18.74 -10.29
CA LEU A 255 11.97 -19.36 -11.23
C LEU A 255 11.06 -20.38 -10.56
N SER A 256 11.55 -21.18 -9.62
CA SER A 256 10.68 -22.04 -8.81
C SER A 256 9.82 -21.25 -7.82
N ASP A 257 10.31 -20.12 -7.32
CA ASP A 257 9.73 -19.47 -6.14
C ASP A 257 8.66 -18.42 -6.47
N TYR A 258 8.73 -17.74 -7.62
CA TYR A 258 7.91 -16.54 -7.85
C TYR A 258 6.41 -16.78 -7.77
N ARG A 259 5.93 -17.96 -8.20
CA ARG A 259 4.50 -18.30 -8.10
C ARG A 259 4.05 -18.33 -6.65
N THR A 260 4.80 -19.05 -5.81
CA THR A 260 4.54 -19.16 -4.37
C THR A 260 4.52 -17.79 -3.71
N GLU A 261 5.38 -16.87 -4.13
CA GLU A 261 5.40 -15.50 -3.59
C GLU A 261 4.15 -14.70 -3.93
N PHE A 262 3.65 -14.79 -5.17
CA PHE A 262 2.39 -14.16 -5.54
C PHE A 262 1.20 -14.78 -4.82
N GLU A 263 1.13 -16.11 -4.73
CA GLU A 263 0.05 -16.78 -3.98
C GLU A 263 0.08 -16.40 -2.50
N ASN A 264 1.26 -16.40 -1.88
CA ASN A 264 1.46 -15.93 -0.51
C ASN A 264 1.02 -14.48 -0.33
N PHE A 265 1.30 -13.61 -1.31
CA PHE A 265 0.82 -12.22 -1.29
C PHE A 265 -0.71 -12.16 -1.39
N PHE A 266 -1.34 -12.86 -2.34
CA PHE A 266 -2.79 -12.83 -2.49
C PHE A 266 -3.53 -13.37 -1.27
N THR A 267 -3.07 -14.48 -0.69
CA THR A 267 -3.63 -15.02 0.56
C THR A 267 -3.53 -14.01 1.69
N PHE A 268 -2.37 -13.37 1.85
CA PHE A 268 -2.18 -12.34 2.87
C PHE A 268 -3.10 -11.14 2.64
N ALA A 269 -3.11 -10.57 1.42
CA ALA A 269 -3.87 -9.38 1.09
C ALA A 269 -5.38 -9.59 1.24
N LYS A 270 -5.91 -10.74 0.81
CA LYS A 270 -7.34 -11.09 0.99
C LYS A 270 -7.73 -11.23 2.46
N GLY A 271 -6.79 -11.62 3.32
CA GLY A 271 -7.02 -11.72 4.76
C GLY A 271 -7.12 -10.37 5.49
N GLN A 272 -6.67 -9.27 4.89
CA GLN A 272 -6.56 -7.96 5.55
C GLN A 272 -7.86 -7.13 5.57
N GLN A 273 -8.88 -7.49 4.77
CA GLN A 273 -10.17 -6.75 4.65
C GLN A 273 -9.98 -5.22 4.67
N ASN A 274 -9.14 -4.72 3.75
CA ASN A 274 -8.67 -3.34 3.71
C ASN A 274 -8.68 -2.84 2.27
N ILE A 275 -9.23 -1.65 2.00
CA ILE A 275 -9.33 -1.07 0.65
C ILE A 275 -7.97 -0.93 -0.04
N LEU A 276 -6.89 -0.68 0.70
CA LEU A 276 -5.54 -0.66 0.14
C LEU A 276 -5.08 -2.05 -0.30
N ALA A 277 -5.46 -3.11 0.44
CA ALA A 277 -5.15 -4.48 0.04
C ALA A 277 -5.88 -4.86 -1.26
N GLU A 278 -7.12 -4.42 -1.43
CA GLU A 278 -7.87 -4.59 -2.67
C GLU A 278 -7.17 -3.89 -3.85
N GLU A 279 -6.69 -2.65 -3.67
CA GLU A 279 -5.89 -1.96 -4.70
C GLU A 279 -4.62 -2.75 -5.05
N TYR A 280 -3.87 -3.23 -4.06
CA TYR A 280 -2.65 -4.01 -4.31
C TYR A 280 -2.90 -5.38 -4.94
N ILE A 281 -4.07 -6.00 -4.72
CA ILE A 281 -4.48 -7.23 -5.41
C ILE A 281 -4.59 -6.99 -6.91
N LEU A 282 -5.13 -5.84 -7.36
CA LEU A 282 -5.20 -5.48 -8.79
C LEU A 282 -3.79 -5.44 -9.41
N TYR A 283 -2.86 -4.75 -8.74
CA TYR A 283 -1.46 -4.71 -9.17
C TYR A 283 -0.83 -6.10 -9.17
N GLY A 284 -1.09 -6.92 -8.15
CA GLY A 284 -0.59 -8.28 -8.05
C GLY A 284 -1.02 -9.14 -9.24
N HIS A 285 -2.31 -9.15 -9.57
CA HIS A 285 -2.83 -9.89 -10.73
C HIS A 285 -2.19 -9.41 -12.04
N LEU A 286 -2.04 -8.09 -12.20
CA LEU A 286 -1.42 -7.52 -13.40
C LEU A 286 0.02 -8.01 -13.58
N PHE A 287 0.88 -7.81 -12.59
CA PHE A 287 2.29 -8.15 -12.71
C PHE A 287 2.52 -9.67 -12.73
N TYR A 288 1.70 -10.44 -12.01
CA TYR A 288 1.78 -11.90 -12.06
C TYR A 288 1.41 -12.42 -13.45
N ALA A 289 0.33 -11.93 -14.06
CA ALA A 289 -0.08 -12.30 -15.41
C ALA A 289 1.03 -11.98 -16.43
N GLN A 290 1.66 -10.81 -16.34
CA GLN A 290 2.79 -10.44 -17.20
C GLN A 290 3.98 -11.40 -17.08
N LEU A 291 4.31 -11.82 -15.86
CA LEU A 291 5.38 -12.79 -15.61
C LEU A 291 5.04 -14.18 -16.14
N LEU A 292 3.79 -14.62 -15.97
CA LEU A 292 3.30 -15.90 -16.48
C LEU A 292 3.38 -15.95 -18.02
N VAL A 293 3.02 -14.86 -18.72
CA VAL A 293 3.21 -14.78 -20.18
C VAL A 293 4.67 -14.90 -20.58
N ARG A 294 5.59 -14.25 -19.85
CA ARG A 294 7.04 -14.33 -20.14
C ARG A 294 7.60 -15.73 -19.94
N ASN A 295 7.03 -16.50 -19.01
CA ASN A 295 7.38 -17.89 -18.74
C ASN A 295 6.50 -18.90 -19.51
N ASP A 296 5.82 -18.45 -20.56
CA ASP A 296 4.95 -19.23 -21.47
C ASP A 296 3.76 -19.96 -20.82
N ASP A 297 3.37 -19.58 -19.60
CA ASP A 297 2.13 -20.05 -18.98
C ASP A 297 0.96 -19.14 -19.31
N ARG A 298 0.52 -19.21 -20.56
CA ARG A 298 -0.58 -18.39 -21.07
C ARG A 298 -1.93 -18.73 -20.42
N THR A 299 -2.14 -19.97 -20.01
CA THR A 299 -3.40 -20.41 -19.39
C THR A 299 -3.58 -19.78 -18.02
N THR A 300 -2.58 -19.87 -17.15
CA THR A 300 -2.66 -19.20 -15.84
C THR A 300 -2.60 -17.68 -16.00
N ALA A 301 -1.82 -17.16 -16.96
CA ALA A 301 -1.84 -15.71 -17.25
C ALA A 301 -3.24 -15.22 -17.61
N LYS A 302 -3.99 -15.97 -18.45
CA LYS A 302 -5.38 -15.64 -18.78
C LYS A 302 -6.25 -15.61 -17.54
N ALA A 303 -6.17 -16.62 -16.68
CA ALA A 303 -6.97 -16.68 -15.45
C ALA A 303 -6.72 -15.46 -14.54
N GLN A 304 -5.46 -15.05 -14.39
CA GLN A 304 -5.09 -13.86 -13.61
C GLN A 304 -5.59 -12.56 -14.26
N ALA A 305 -5.50 -12.44 -15.60
CA ALA A 305 -6.01 -11.29 -16.34
C ALA A 305 -7.54 -11.21 -16.31
N ASP A 306 -8.25 -12.33 -16.35
CA ASP A 306 -9.71 -12.38 -16.22
C ASP A 306 -10.16 -11.96 -14.81
N LEU A 307 -9.46 -12.41 -13.76
CA LEU A 307 -9.71 -11.93 -12.39
C LEU A 307 -9.53 -10.41 -12.28
N LEU A 308 -8.48 -9.88 -12.90
CA LEU A 308 -8.26 -8.44 -12.96
C LEU A 308 -9.36 -7.72 -13.74
N ALA A 309 -9.87 -8.30 -14.82
CA ALA A 309 -10.97 -7.75 -15.61
C ALA A 309 -12.28 -7.65 -14.80
N THR A 310 -12.62 -8.69 -14.03
CA THR A 310 -13.76 -8.67 -13.11
C THR A 310 -13.59 -7.57 -12.08
N ALA A 311 -12.44 -7.55 -11.40
CA ALA A 311 -12.18 -6.57 -10.35
C ALA A 311 -12.19 -5.12 -10.87
N LEU A 312 -11.69 -4.87 -12.08
CA LEU A 312 -11.77 -3.56 -12.74
C LEU A 312 -13.20 -3.11 -13.03
N ASN A 313 -14.09 -4.04 -13.38
CA ASN A 313 -15.50 -3.73 -13.63
C ASN A 313 -16.28 -3.44 -12.35
N ASP A 314 -15.81 -3.97 -11.22
CA ASP A 314 -16.46 -3.84 -9.91
C ASP A 314 -15.94 -2.65 -9.08
N VAL A 315 -14.94 -1.90 -9.58
CA VAL A 315 -14.43 -0.69 -8.90
C VAL A 315 -15.54 0.35 -8.77
N SER A 316 -15.94 0.63 -7.53
CA SER A 316 -17.07 1.53 -7.24
C SER A 316 -16.77 2.99 -7.53
N ASN A 317 -15.52 3.43 -7.31
CA ASN A 317 -15.07 4.82 -7.48
C ASN A 317 -13.90 4.92 -8.48
N PRO A 318 -14.15 4.74 -9.79
CA PRO A 318 -13.07 4.64 -10.77
C PRO A 318 -12.28 5.94 -10.95
N GLY A 319 -12.89 7.10 -10.68
CA GLY A 319 -12.24 8.42 -10.79
C GLY A 319 -11.13 8.66 -9.75
N THR A 320 -11.17 7.96 -8.61
CA THR A 320 -10.20 8.10 -7.52
C THR A 320 -9.34 6.85 -7.29
N SER A 321 -9.57 5.80 -8.09
CA SER A 321 -8.76 4.58 -8.06
C SER A 321 -7.34 4.85 -8.54
N VAL A 322 -6.37 4.61 -7.66
CA VAL A 322 -4.94 4.73 -7.97
C VAL A 322 -4.52 3.76 -9.08
N PHE A 323 -5.08 2.55 -9.12
CA PHE A 323 -4.80 1.58 -10.17
C PHE A 323 -5.29 2.05 -11.55
N ILE A 324 -6.47 2.65 -11.62
CA ILE A 324 -6.99 3.22 -12.88
C ILE A 324 -6.17 4.44 -13.32
N SER A 325 -5.76 5.32 -12.39
CA SER A 325 -4.83 6.41 -12.70
C SER A 325 -3.50 5.88 -13.28
N PHE A 326 -2.98 4.79 -12.71
CA PHE A 326 -1.80 4.11 -13.23
C PHE A 326 -2.02 3.59 -14.67
N LEU A 327 -3.13 2.89 -14.94
CA LEU A 327 -3.44 2.41 -16.30
C LEU A 327 -3.53 3.55 -17.31
N LYS A 328 -4.23 4.65 -16.96
CA LYS A 328 -4.35 5.85 -17.80
C LYS A 328 -2.99 6.50 -18.09
N TYR A 329 -2.13 6.57 -17.08
CA TYR A 329 -0.79 7.08 -17.25
C TYR A 329 0.05 6.21 -18.16
N GLU A 330 0.11 4.91 -17.91
CA GLU A 330 0.90 3.98 -18.72
C GLU A 330 0.42 3.95 -20.17
N SER A 331 -0.90 3.97 -20.41
CA SER A 331 -1.46 4.03 -21.76
C SER A 331 -1.05 5.30 -22.50
N SER A 332 -1.03 6.45 -21.82
CA SER A 332 -0.65 7.73 -22.42
C SER A 332 0.83 7.79 -22.84
N ARG A 333 1.72 7.08 -22.11
CA ARG A 333 3.15 7.05 -22.40
C ARG A 333 3.52 6.01 -23.44
N ASN A 334 2.69 4.97 -23.60
CA ASN A 334 2.96 3.84 -24.48
C ASN A 334 4.36 3.22 -24.25
N GLY A 335 4.76 3.13 -22.97
CA GLY A 335 6.11 2.70 -22.57
C GLY A 335 6.25 1.18 -22.42
N ALA A 336 7.41 0.74 -21.91
CA ALA A 336 7.71 -0.68 -21.70
C ALA A 336 6.72 -1.39 -20.76
N THR A 337 6.23 -0.70 -19.71
CA THR A 337 5.19 -1.22 -18.82
C THR A 337 3.87 -1.41 -19.58
N TRP A 338 3.44 -0.41 -20.35
CA TRP A 338 2.26 -0.51 -21.20
C TRP A 338 2.36 -1.62 -22.25
N SER A 339 3.54 -1.82 -22.85
CA SER A 339 3.78 -2.97 -23.74
C SER A 339 3.55 -4.31 -23.02
N GLY A 340 3.92 -4.41 -21.74
CA GLY A 340 3.58 -5.56 -20.90
C GLY A 340 2.08 -5.71 -20.70
N ILE A 341 1.38 -4.61 -20.38
CA ILE A 341 -0.09 -4.59 -20.19
C ILE A 341 -0.80 -5.01 -21.48
N SER A 342 -0.44 -4.41 -22.62
CA SER A 342 -1.09 -4.67 -23.91
C SER A 342 -0.85 -6.07 -24.44
N SER A 343 0.27 -6.71 -24.06
CA SER A 343 0.49 -8.13 -24.38
C SER A 343 -0.59 -9.05 -23.77
N LEU A 344 -1.14 -8.68 -22.60
CA LEU A 344 -2.21 -9.43 -21.96
C LEU A 344 -3.53 -9.36 -22.73
N PHE A 345 -3.74 -8.36 -23.59
CA PHE A 345 -4.95 -8.24 -24.40
C PHE A 345 -5.10 -9.41 -25.39
N THR A 346 -3.99 -10.00 -25.82
CA THR A 346 -3.99 -11.19 -26.68
C THR A 346 -4.32 -12.47 -25.92
N VAL A 347 -4.12 -12.46 -24.60
CA VAL A 347 -4.33 -13.61 -23.71
C VAL A 347 -5.74 -13.57 -23.10
N SER A 348 -6.24 -12.38 -22.75
CA SER A 348 -7.57 -12.16 -22.21
C SER A 348 -8.28 -10.99 -22.94
N PRO A 349 -9.24 -11.29 -23.84
CA PRO A 349 -10.11 -10.29 -24.43
C PRO A 349 -10.96 -9.54 -23.38
N SER A 350 -11.40 -10.23 -22.33
CA SER A 350 -12.16 -9.61 -21.23
C SER A 350 -11.34 -8.56 -20.49
N PHE A 351 -10.04 -8.81 -20.27
CA PHE A 351 -9.15 -7.80 -19.70
C PHE A 351 -8.99 -6.60 -20.63
N LYS A 352 -8.85 -6.82 -21.94
CA LYS A 352 -8.80 -5.74 -22.93
C LYS A 352 -10.05 -4.86 -22.85
N GLU A 353 -11.24 -5.47 -22.87
CA GLU A 353 -12.53 -4.76 -22.79
C GLU A 353 -12.65 -3.94 -21.49
N ALA A 354 -12.26 -4.52 -20.35
CA ALA A 354 -12.26 -3.82 -19.07
C ALA A 354 -11.31 -2.61 -19.08
N VAL A 355 -10.10 -2.77 -19.65
CA VAL A 355 -9.14 -1.66 -19.79
C VAL A 355 -9.68 -0.58 -20.73
N ASP A 356 -10.19 -0.94 -21.89
CA ASP A 356 -10.76 0.03 -22.85
C ASP A 356 -11.89 0.85 -22.21
N LYS A 357 -12.76 0.21 -21.41
CA LYS A 357 -13.85 0.87 -20.68
C LYS A 357 -13.34 1.91 -19.68
N VAL A 358 -12.32 1.58 -18.88
CA VAL A 358 -11.76 2.54 -17.89
C VAL A 358 -10.93 3.65 -18.53
N LEU A 359 -10.36 3.41 -19.71
CA LEU A 359 -9.66 4.43 -20.49
C LEU A 359 -10.64 5.37 -21.22
N ALA A 360 -11.78 4.86 -21.66
CA ALA A 360 -12.83 5.65 -22.32
C ALA A 360 -13.55 6.63 -21.37
N THR A 361 -13.49 6.38 -20.06
CA THR A 361 -14.06 7.26 -19.02
C THR A 361 -13.15 8.47 -18.76
N GLN A 362 -12.69 9.16 -19.81
CA GLN A 362 -12.04 10.45 -19.62
C GLN A 362 -13.05 11.49 -19.12
N VAL A 363 -12.61 12.18 -18.07
CA VAL A 363 -13.33 13.20 -17.32
C VAL A 363 -13.47 14.44 -18.19
N GLU A 364 -14.71 14.91 -18.35
CA GLU A 364 -15.07 16.25 -18.84
C GLU A 364 -14.46 17.37 -18.00
#